data_AF-A0A1Y4CGD4-F1
#
_entry.id   AF-A0A1Y4CGD4-F1
#
_cell.length_a   1.000
_cell.length_b   1.000
_cell.length_c   1.000
_cell.angle_alpha   90.00
_cell.angle_beta   90.00
_cell.angle_gamma   90.00
#
_symmetry.space_group_name_H-M   'P 1'
#
loop_
_entity.id
_entity.type
_entity.pdbx_description
1 polymer ?
#
loop_
_entity_poly.entity_id
_entity_poly.type
_entity_poly.pdbx_seq_one_letter_code
_entity_poly.pdbx_strand_id
1 'polypeptide(L)' 'MENISQTTALPVLLSVGQVARDVLGVSERTVYRMIDDGQIRAVKVRGALRINRDALLAQFGLGEAV' A
#
# COMPACT_ATOMS: atom_id res chain seq x y z
N MET A 1 -12.38 30.34 15.07
CA MET A 1 -11.66 29.12 15.49
C MET A 1 -11.38 28.33 14.24
N GLU A 2 -10.21 28.55 13.64
CA GLU A 2 -9.81 27.92 12.39
C GLU A 2 -8.72 26.93 12.73
N ASN A 3 -9.07 25.64 12.83
CA ASN A 3 -8.08 24.60 13.10
C ASN A 3 -7.72 23.91 11.80
N ILE A 4 -6.81 24.55 11.07
CA ILE A 4 -6.13 24.01 9.89
C ILE A 4 -5.06 23.05 10.39
N SER A 5 -5.30 21.75 10.22
CA SER A 5 -4.25 20.73 10.25
C SER A 5 -4.70 19.53 9.43
N GLN A 6 -4.95 19.74 8.13
CA GLN A 6 -4.78 18.65 7.18
C GLN A 6 -3.26 18.41 7.07
N THR A 7 -2.74 17.56 7.94
CA THR A 7 -1.40 16.98 7.75
C THR A 7 -1.47 16.22 6.44
N THR A 8 -0.96 16.81 5.35
CA THR A 8 -0.64 16.07 4.13
C THR A 8 0.50 15.12 4.47
N ALA A 9 0.19 14.07 5.23
CA ALA A 9 1.08 12.96 5.47
C ALA A 9 1.28 12.31 4.10
N LEU A 10 2.52 12.32 3.62
CA LEU A 10 2.85 11.62 2.39
C LEU A 10 2.38 10.16 2.51
N PRO A 11 1.80 9.57 1.46
CA PRO A 11 1.31 8.20 1.53
C PRO A 11 2.42 7.24 1.95
N VAL A 12 2.11 6.36 2.91
CA VAL A 12 3.11 5.44 3.45
C VAL A 12 3.48 4.40 2.38
N LEU A 13 4.76 4.32 2.03
CA LEU A 13 5.28 3.32 1.09
C LEU A 13 5.72 2.05 1.84
N LEU A 14 5.01 0.96 1.61
CA LEU A 14 5.27 -0.36 2.17
C LEU A 14 6.18 -1.19 1.27
N SER A 15 6.95 -2.10 1.88
CA SER A 15 7.63 -3.18 1.15
C SER A 15 6.65 -4.32 0.83
N VAL A 16 7.04 -5.20 -0.09
CA VAL A 16 6.26 -6.42 -0.42
C VAL A 16 6.02 -7.28 0.82
N GLY A 17 7.05 -7.48 1.66
CA GLY A 17 6.93 -8.26 2.90
C GLY A 17 5.97 -7.63 3.92
N GLN A 18 5.93 -6.30 4.03
CA GLN A 18 4.96 -5.61 4.89
C GLN A 18 3.53 -5.77 4.36
N VAL A 19 3.31 -5.64 3.05
CA VAL A 19 2.00 -5.88 2.45
C VAL A 19 1.53 -7.32 2.67
N ALA A 20 2.43 -8.28 2.47
CA ALA A 20 2.15 -9.69 2.65
C ALA A 20 1.72 -10.03 4.09
N ARG A 21 2.51 -9.60 5.09
CA ARG A 21 2.28 -9.94 6.50
C ARG A 21 1.25 -9.06 7.18
N ASP A 22 1.33 -7.75 6.97
CA ASP A 22 0.66 -6.76 7.82
C ASP A 22 -0.65 -6.25 7.20
N VAL A 23 -0.89 -6.49 5.90
CA VAL A 23 -2.08 -5.99 5.18
C VAL A 23 -2.97 -7.10 4.63
N LEU A 24 -2.40 -8.01 3.82
CA LEU A 24 -3.18 -9.00 3.08
C LEU A 24 -3.19 -10.40 3.69
N GLY A 25 -2.26 -10.72 4.59
CA GLY A 25 -2.17 -12.05 5.22
C GLY A 25 -1.85 -13.17 4.22
N VAL A 26 -1.03 -12.89 3.21
CA VAL A 26 -0.66 -13.85 2.14
C VAL A 26 0.85 -14.01 2.04
N SER A 27 1.31 -14.97 1.21
CA SER A 27 2.75 -15.11 0.93
C SER A 27 3.29 -13.94 0.11
N GLU A 28 4.57 -13.59 0.27
CA GLU A 28 5.22 -12.59 -0.60
C GLU A 28 5.13 -12.97 -2.08
N ARG A 29 5.23 -14.26 -2.39
CA ARG A 29 5.07 -14.78 -3.76
C ARG A 29 3.71 -14.43 -4.35
N THR A 30 2.65 -14.50 -3.55
CA THR A 30 1.30 -14.07 -3.97
C THR A 30 1.30 -12.58 -4.29
N VAL A 31 1.91 -11.75 -3.43
CA VAL A 31 1.99 -10.30 -3.67
C VAL A 31 2.78 -9.98 -4.94
N TYR A 32 3.93 -10.62 -5.18
CA TYR A 32 4.66 -10.46 -6.44
C TYR A 32 3.81 -10.83 -7.66
N ARG A 33 3.09 -11.97 -7.61
CA ARG A 33 2.15 -12.35 -8.68
C ARG A 33 1.07 -11.31 -8.90
N MET A 34 0.47 -10.79 -7.85
CA MET A 34 -0.54 -9.74 -7.96
C MET A 34 0.03 -8.44 -8.57
N ILE A 35 1.31 -8.13 -8.36
CA ILE A 35 1.98 -7.01 -9.02
C ILE A 35 2.20 -7.31 -10.50
N ASP A 36 2.69 -8.51 -10.83
CA ASP A 36 2.94 -8.95 -12.21
C ASP A 36 1.64 -9.04 -13.02
N ASP A 37 0.55 -9.51 -12.40
CA ASP A 37 -0.80 -9.59 -12.95
C ASP A 37 -1.49 -8.21 -13.04
N GLY A 38 -0.82 -7.14 -12.58
CA GLY A 38 -1.33 -5.77 -12.61
C GLY A 38 -2.43 -5.47 -11.58
N GLN A 39 -2.72 -6.40 -10.66
CA GLN A 39 -3.70 -6.23 -9.60
C GLN A 39 -3.19 -5.26 -8.54
N ILE A 40 -1.91 -5.28 -8.15
CA ILE A 40 -1.33 -4.33 -7.18
C ILE A 40 -0.39 -3.38 -7.90
N ARG A 41 -0.63 -2.06 -7.78
CA ARG A 41 0.30 -1.05 -8.29
C ARG A 41 1.51 -0.90 -7.36
N ALA A 42 2.71 -1.11 -7.91
CA ALA A 42 3.96 -0.91 -7.21
C ALA A 42 4.91 0.00 -8.02
N VAL A 43 5.76 0.76 -7.32
CA VAL A 43 6.79 1.60 -7.91
C VAL A 43 8.16 1.04 -7.52
N LYS A 44 9.09 0.96 -8.49
CA LYS A 44 10.47 0.53 -8.24
C LYS A 44 11.35 1.73 -7.89
N VAL A 45 11.90 1.76 -6.69
CA VAL A 45 12.81 2.82 -6.19
C VAL A 45 14.18 2.20 -5.93
N ARG A 46 15.18 2.55 -6.77
CA ARG A 46 16.56 2.04 -6.70
C ARG A 46 16.69 0.51 -6.53
N GLY A 47 15.77 -0.25 -7.13
CA GLY A 47 15.77 -1.72 -7.08
C GLY A 47 14.72 -2.34 -6.15
N ALA A 48 14.19 -1.59 -5.19
CA ALA A 48 13.16 -2.08 -4.27
C ALA A 48 11.76 -1.73 -4.76
N LEU A 49 10.82 -2.67 -4.69
CA LEU A 49 9.40 -2.39 -4.92
C LEU A 49 8.79 -1.71 -3.69
N ARG A 50 8.01 -0.66 -3.95
CA ARG A 50 7.28 0.13 -2.97
C ARG A 50 5.82 0.20 -3.35
N ILE A 51 4.95 -0.08 -2.39
CA ILE A 51 3.51 -0.14 -2.58
C ILE A 51 2.90 0.98 -1.73
N ASN A 52 2.07 1.81 -2.35
CA ASN A 52 1.34 2.86 -1.63
C ASN A 52 0.29 2.22 -0.72
N ARG A 53 0.43 2.40 0.60
CA ARG A 53 -0.48 1.84 1.60
C ARG A 53 -1.91 2.26 1.36
N ASP A 54 -2.16 3.56 1.19
CA ASP A 54 -3.51 4.11 1.18
C ASP A 54 -4.26 3.69 -0.09
N ALA A 55 -3.57 3.70 -1.23
CA ALA A 55 -4.11 3.19 -2.48
C ALA A 55 -4.42 1.69 -2.41
N LEU A 56 -3.55 0.91 -1.77
CA LEU A 56 -3.75 -0.51 -1.54
C LEU A 56 -4.97 -0.76 -0.63
N LEU A 57 -5.06 -0.08 0.51
CA LEU A 57 -6.19 -0.22 1.44
C LEU A 57 -7.51 0.18 0.78
N ALA A 58 -7.53 1.29 0.04
CA ALA A 58 -8.72 1.75 -0.69
C ALA A 58 -9.14 0.73 -1.76
N GLN A 59 -8.18 0.14 -2.48
CA GLN A 59 -8.46 -0.87 -3.51
C GLN A 59 -9.14 -2.12 -2.94
N PHE A 60 -8.69 -2.59 -1.79
CA PHE A 60 -9.23 -3.81 -1.16
C PHE A 60 -10.37 -3.55 -0.18
N GLY A 61 -10.81 -2.30 -0.01
CA GLY A 61 -11.84 -1.94 0.96
C GLY A 61 -11.42 -2.18 2.41
N LEU A 62 -10.12 -2.10 2.70
CA LEU A 62 -9.50 -2.35 4.01
C LEU A 62 -9.18 -1.05 4.77
N GLY A 63 -9.59 0.11 4.25
CA GLY A 63 -9.51 1.42 4.91
C GLY A 63 -10.88 1.84 5.45
N GLU A 64 -10.90 2.61 6.54
CA GLU A 64 -12.15 2.99 7.22
C GLU A 64 -13.17 3.63 6.27
N ALA A 65 -14.41 3.11 6.35
CA ALA A 65 -15.58 3.95 6.18
C ALA A 65 -15.53 5.01 7.28
N VAL A 66 -15.34 6.28 6.89
CA VAL A 66 -15.61 7.42 7.76
C VAL A 66 -17.12 7.55 7.93
#